data_AF-A0A9D6UMR8-F1
#
_entry.id   AF-A0A9D6UMR8-F1
#
_cell.length_a   1.000
_cell.length_b   1.000
_cell.length_c   1.000
_cell.angle_alpha   90.00
_cell.angle_beta   90.00
_cell.angle_gamma   90.00
#
_symmetry.space_group_name_H-M   'P 1'
#
loop_
_entity.id
_entity.type
_entity.pdbx_description
1 polymer ?
#
loop_
_entity_poly.entity_id
_entity_poly.type
_entity_poly.pdbx_seq_one_letter_code
_entity_poly.pdbx_strand_id
1 'polypeptide(L)'
;MKFTSDRIAQFIASAGRDFAIAAGSEVPEVVFKFAYDALIKIGIAMIAIRGYKVRSRVGHHVRIIEKMAEMLDDPDVVVMGNKMRQDRNLDLYGGGGCVSEKDSQASLAFVKATLGKAKQFLKTTD
;
A
#
# COMPACT_ATOMS: atom_id res chain seq x y z
N MET A 1 -15.11 -7.78 -16.51
CA MET A 1 -14.27 -8.98 -16.32
C MET A 1 -14.12 -9.18 -14.83
N LYS A 2 -14.72 -10.23 -14.25
CA LYS A 2 -14.58 -10.51 -12.81
C LYS A 2 -13.17 -11.06 -12.58
N PHE A 3 -12.41 -10.49 -11.64
CA PHE A 3 -11.19 -11.13 -11.17
C PHE A 3 -11.57 -12.43 -10.46
N THR A 4 -10.83 -13.52 -10.70
CA THR A 4 -11.01 -14.74 -9.92
C THR A 4 -10.56 -14.47 -8.47
N SER A 5 -11.25 -15.09 -7.52
CA SER A 5 -10.91 -15.06 -6.09
C SER A 5 -9.43 -15.36 -5.85
N ASP A 6 -8.86 -16.29 -6.61
CA ASP A 6 -7.45 -16.66 -6.57
C ASP A 6 -6.51 -15.49 -6.89
N ARG A 7 -6.86 -14.65 -7.85
CA ARG A 7 -6.01 -13.52 -8.25
C ARG A 7 -6.03 -12.40 -7.20
N ILE A 8 -7.17 -12.19 -6.55
CA ILE A 8 -7.31 -11.25 -5.43
C ILE A 8 -6.48 -11.76 -4.24
N ALA A 9 -6.59 -13.05 -3.91
CA ALA A 9 -5.81 -13.69 -2.85
C ALA A 9 -4.29 -13.55 -3.11
N GLN A 10 -3.84 -13.70 -4.36
CA GLN A 10 -2.45 -13.48 -4.74
C GLN A 10 -1.96 -12.05 -4.48
N PHE A 11 -2.78 -11.03 -4.73
CA PHE A 11 -2.39 -9.64 -4.45
C PHE A 11 -2.27 -9.38 -2.95
N ILE A 12 -3.20 -9.87 -2.15
CA ILE A 12 -3.16 -9.75 -0.68
C ILE A 12 -1.98 -10.52 -0.09
N ALA A 13 -1.72 -11.73 -0.57
CA ALA A 13 -0.55 -12.50 -0.17
C ALA A 13 0.76 -11.77 -0.54
N SER A 14 0.80 -11.14 -1.72
CA SER A 14 1.94 -10.32 -2.15
C SER A 14 2.16 -9.10 -1.26
N ALA A 15 1.09 -8.37 -0.91
CA ALA A 15 1.15 -7.27 0.05
C ALA A 15 1.63 -7.74 1.44
N GLY A 16 1.16 -8.90 1.90
CA GLY A 16 1.59 -9.50 3.16
C GLY A 16 3.07 -9.87 3.17
N ARG A 17 3.61 -10.39 2.06
CA ARG A 17 5.04 -10.68 1.93
C ARG A 17 5.89 -9.41 1.98
N ASP A 18 5.51 -8.37 1.24
CA ASP A 18 6.23 -7.09 1.28
C ASP A 18 6.21 -6.50 2.68
N PHE A 19 5.04 -6.50 3.35
CA PHE A 19 4.94 -6.06 4.74
C PHE A 19 5.86 -6.86 5.67
N ALA A 20 5.96 -8.18 5.49
CA ALA A 20 6.85 -9.01 6.30
C ALA A 20 8.32 -8.68 6.08
N ILE A 21 8.73 -8.37 4.84
CA ILE A 21 10.09 -7.91 4.53
C ILE A 21 10.36 -6.57 5.22
N ALA A 22 9.41 -5.63 5.13
CA ALA A 22 9.52 -4.34 5.80
C ALA A 22 9.64 -4.51 7.32
N ALA A 23 8.82 -5.36 7.93
CA ALA A 23 8.80 -5.57 9.38
C ALA A 23 10.03 -6.33 9.90
N GLY A 24 10.73 -7.08 9.05
CA GLY A 24 11.93 -7.83 9.40
C GLY A 24 13.24 -7.08 9.14
N SER A 25 13.19 -5.83 8.69
CA SER A 25 14.37 -5.03 8.35
C SER A 25 14.65 -3.96 9.39
N GLU A 26 15.93 -3.74 9.69
CA GLU A 26 16.40 -2.61 10.50
C GLU A 26 16.84 -1.42 9.62
N VAL A 27 16.99 -1.63 8.31
CA VAL A 27 17.40 -0.57 7.36
C VAL A 27 16.17 0.29 7.00
N PRO A 28 16.11 1.60 7.36
CA PRO A 28 14.93 2.45 7.17
C PRO A 28 14.42 2.52 5.72
N GLU A 29 15.33 2.57 4.75
CA GLU A 29 14.99 2.63 3.32
C GLU A 29 14.31 1.34 2.86
N VAL A 30 14.76 0.19 3.38
CA VAL A 30 14.15 -1.11 3.10
C VAL A 30 12.77 -1.19 3.74
N VAL A 31 12.64 -0.77 5.01
CA VAL A 31 11.36 -0.71 5.72
C VAL A 31 10.35 0.13 4.93
N PHE A 32 10.74 1.35 4.55
CA PHE A 32 9.86 2.27 3.85
C PHE A 32 9.48 1.78 2.45
N LYS A 33 10.46 1.32 1.67
CA LYS A 33 10.22 0.80 0.30
C LYS A 33 9.18 -0.31 0.32
N PHE A 34 9.40 -1.34 1.15
CA PHE A 34 8.51 -2.49 1.19
C PHE A 34 7.18 -2.17 1.87
N ALA A 35 7.13 -1.24 2.84
CA ALA A 35 5.87 -0.74 3.38
C ALA A 35 5.04 -0.04 2.29
N TYR A 36 5.66 0.83 1.48
CA TYR A 36 4.97 1.51 0.39
C TYR A 36 4.49 0.54 -0.70
N ASP A 37 5.33 -0.43 -1.10
CA ASP A 37 4.93 -1.44 -2.07
C ASP A 37 3.75 -2.28 -1.55
N ALA A 38 3.76 -2.65 -0.26
CA ALA A 38 2.64 -3.31 0.39
C ALA A 38 1.35 -2.47 0.33
N LEU A 39 1.43 -1.17 0.65
CA LEU A 39 0.29 -0.24 0.58
C LEU A 39 -0.35 -0.22 -0.81
N ILE A 40 0.47 -0.09 -1.86
CA ILE A 40 -0.01 -0.06 -3.24
C ILE A 40 -0.65 -1.39 -3.64
N LYS A 41 -0.05 -2.52 -3.24
CA LYS A 41 -0.62 -3.85 -3.51
C LYS A 41 -1.94 -4.09 -2.77
N ILE A 42 -2.11 -3.57 -1.56
CA ILE A 42 -3.41 -3.57 -0.85
C ILE A 42 -4.46 -2.85 -1.68
N GLY A 43 -4.17 -1.61 -2.11
CA GLY A 43 -5.12 -0.83 -2.91
C GLY A 43 -5.46 -1.50 -4.25
N ILE A 44 -4.48 -2.11 -4.92
CA ILE A 44 -4.73 -2.90 -6.15
C ILE A 44 -5.67 -4.07 -5.87
N ALA A 45 -5.45 -4.81 -4.78
CA ALA A 45 -6.32 -5.91 -4.39
C ALA A 45 -7.75 -5.43 -4.14
N MET A 46 -7.91 -4.37 -3.34
CA MET A 46 -9.20 -3.74 -3.02
C MET A 46 -9.97 -3.35 -4.30
N ILE A 47 -9.32 -2.65 -5.23
CA ILE A 47 -9.91 -2.26 -6.51
C ILE A 47 -10.32 -3.48 -7.35
N ALA A 48 -9.52 -4.54 -7.33
CA ALA A 48 -9.80 -5.78 -8.08
C ALA A 48 -11.06 -6.51 -7.60
N ILE A 49 -11.38 -6.48 -6.29
CA ILE A 49 -12.63 -7.07 -5.74
C ILE A 49 -13.86 -6.39 -6.30
N ARG A 50 -13.80 -5.09 -6.53
CA ARG A 50 -14.87 -4.33 -7.19
C ARG A 50 -14.94 -4.58 -8.71
N GLY A 51 -14.13 -5.49 -9.25
CA GLY A 51 -14.12 -5.87 -10.66
C GLY A 51 -13.33 -4.93 -11.57
N TYR A 52 -12.54 -4.02 -11.00
CA TYR A 52 -11.75 -3.04 -11.75
C TYR A 52 -10.28 -3.45 -11.85
N LYS A 53 -9.66 -3.13 -12.99
CA LYS A 53 -8.23 -3.37 -13.23
C LYS A 53 -7.46 -2.06 -13.18
N VAL A 54 -6.50 -1.95 -12.28
CA VAL A 54 -5.53 -0.84 -12.27
C VAL A 54 -4.63 -0.94 -13.50
N ARG A 55 -4.42 0.17 -14.20
CA ARG A 55 -3.47 0.29 -15.31
C ARG A 55 -2.28 1.13 -14.85
N SER A 56 -1.07 0.65 -15.11
CA SER A 56 0.16 1.40 -14.84
C SER A 56 0.25 2.59 -15.80
N ARG A 57 -0.19 3.75 -15.33
CA ARG A 57 -0.20 5.05 -16.05
C ARG A 57 0.27 6.14 -15.10
N VAL A 58 0.72 7.28 -15.63
CA VAL A 58 1.12 8.42 -14.78
C VAL A 58 -0.02 8.76 -13.80
N GLY A 59 0.32 8.92 -12.51
CA GLY A 59 -0.63 9.23 -11.44
C GLY A 59 -1.46 8.04 -10.92
N HIS A 60 -1.26 6.81 -11.41
CA HIS A 60 -2.08 5.67 -10.97
C HIS A 60 -1.99 5.39 -9.46
N HIS A 61 -0.84 5.60 -8.81
CA HIS A 61 -0.73 5.43 -7.35
C HIS A 61 -1.64 6.38 -6.57
N VAL A 62 -1.79 7.64 -7.04
CA VAL A 62 -2.71 8.60 -6.42
C VAL A 62 -4.13 8.06 -6.47
N ARG A 63 -4.56 7.58 -7.63
CA ARG A 63 -5.91 6.99 -7.79
C ARG A 63 -6.10 5.72 -6.97
N ILE A 64 -5.06 4.90 -6.82
CA ILE A 64 -5.10 3.71 -5.96
C ILE A 64 -5.34 4.12 -4.51
N ILE A 65 -4.59 5.12 -4.02
CA ILE A 65 -4.70 5.64 -2.66
C ILE A 65 -6.08 6.26 -2.41
N GLU A 66 -6.56 7.11 -3.32
CA GLU A 66 -7.91 7.71 -3.23
C GLU A 66 -9.00 6.65 -3.16
N LYS A 67 -8.97 5.65 -4.05
CA LYS A 67 -9.99 4.60 -4.06
C LYS A 67 -9.91 3.68 -2.85
N MET A 68 -8.70 3.40 -2.37
CA MET A 68 -8.53 2.65 -1.13
C MET A 68 -9.10 3.42 0.07
N ALA A 69 -8.87 4.72 0.16
CA ALA A 69 -9.44 5.58 1.21
C ALA A 69 -10.98 5.60 1.17
N GLU A 70 -11.57 5.79 -0.03
CA GLU A 70 -13.02 5.72 -0.23
C GLU A 70 -13.60 4.37 0.20
N MET A 71 -12.93 3.26 -0.14
CA MET A 71 -13.40 1.92 0.19
C MET A 71 -13.27 1.57 1.68
N LEU A 72 -12.31 2.17 2.37
CA LEU A 72 -12.08 1.97 3.81
C LEU A 72 -12.80 3.01 4.68
N ASP A 73 -13.46 4.00 4.07
CA ASP A 73 -14.00 5.19 4.74
C ASP A 73 -12.97 5.83 5.68
N ASP A 74 -11.75 6.00 5.16
CA ASP A 74 -10.59 6.40 5.95
C ASP A 74 -9.77 7.49 5.23
N PRO A 75 -10.01 8.79 5.53
CA PRO A 75 -9.30 9.88 4.89
C PRO A 75 -7.80 9.92 5.23
N ASP A 76 -7.38 9.32 6.36
CA ASP A 76 -5.96 9.25 6.73
C ASP A 76 -5.16 8.44 5.71
N VAL A 77 -5.82 7.52 4.99
CA VAL A 77 -5.19 6.79 3.88
C VAL A 77 -4.74 7.73 2.77
N VAL A 78 -5.51 8.77 2.46
CA VAL A 78 -5.11 9.79 1.47
C VAL A 78 -3.91 10.57 1.97
N VAL A 79 -3.94 11.00 3.24
CA VAL A 79 -2.90 11.82 3.85
C VAL A 79 -1.57 11.05 3.90
N MET A 80 -1.57 9.90 4.56
CA MET A 80 -0.37 9.08 4.74
C MET A 80 0.10 8.45 3.43
N GLY A 81 -0.81 7.96 2.59
CA GLY A 81 -0.46 7.38 1.30
C GLY A 81 0.18 8.39 0.36
N ASN A 82 -0.31 9.64 0.33
CA ASN A 82 0.31 10.68 -0.48
C ASN A 82 1.65 11.14 0.08
N LYS A 83 1.78 11.23 1.41
CA LYS A 83 3.09 11.50 2.04
C LYS A 83 4.12 10.44 1.62
N MET A 84 3.80 9.15 1.80
CA MET A 84 4.71 8.07 1.39
C MET A 84 5.02 8.11 -0.12
N ARG A 85 4.05 8.45 -0.97
CA ARG A 85 4.29 8.61 -2.42
C ARG A 85 5.25 9.77 -2.72
N GLN A 86 5.09 10.90 -2.05
CA GLN A 86 5.95 12.07 -2.22
C GLN A 86 7.36 11.77 -1.72
N ASP A 87 7.49 11.16 -0.54
CA ASP A 87 8.76 10.75 0.07
C ASP A 87 9.50 9.75 -0.84
N ARG A 88 8.80 8.76 -1.41
CA ARG A 88 9.35 7.82 -2.41
C ARG A 88 9.85 8.52 -3.67
N ASN A 89 9.15 9.54 -4.13
CA ASN A 89 9.58 10.30 -5.31
C ASN A 89 10.81 11.15 -4.98
N LEU A 90 10.86 11.77 -3.79
CA LEU A 90 12.02 12.53 -3.36
C LEU A 90 13.26 11.65 -3.23
N ASP A 91 13.14 10.48 -2.60
CA ASP A 91 14.25 9.52 -2.45
C ASP A 91 14.86 9.11 -3.82
N LEU A 92 14.00 8.82 -4.80
CA LEU A 92 14.45 8.36 -6.13
C LEU A 92 15.11 9.43 -6.99
N TYR A 93 14.73 10.70 -6.83
CA TYR A 93 15.26 11.79 -7.65
C TYR A 93 16.24 12.69 -6.89
N GLY A 94 16.33 12.56 -5.56
CA GLY A 94 17.11 13.41 -4.67
C GLY A 94 18.50 12.87 -4.29
N GLY A 95 18.88 11.67 -4.75
CA GLY A 95 20.20 11.09 -4.49
C GLY A 95 20.28 10.11 -3.30
N GLY A 96 19.14 9.67 -2.76
CA GLY A 96 19.05 8.69 -1.67
C GLY A 96 19.33 9.24 -0.27
N GLY A 97 18.64 8.69 0.74
CA GLY A 97 18.93 8.95 2.17
C GLY A 97 17.92 9.85 2.91
N CYS A 98 16.71 10.05 2.37
CA CYS A 98 15.73 10.97 2.95
C CYS A 98 14.76 10.35 3.97
N VAL A 99 14.79 9.04 4.19
CA VAL A 99 13.84 8.37 5.09
C VAL A 99 14.48 8.14 6.45
N SER A 100 14.01 8.87 7.46
CA SER A 100 14.43 8.63 8.84
C SER A 100 13.85 7.32 9.38
N GLU A 101 14.50 6.73 10.39
CA GLU A 101 13.96 5.58 11.12
C GLU A 101 12.55 5.87 11.66
N LYS A 102 12.31 7.09 12.15
CA LYS A 102 11.00 7.52 12.63
C LYS A 102 9.95 7.47 11.52
N ASP A 103 10.28 7.98 10.33
CA ASP A 103 9.36 8.00 9.19
C ASP A 103 9.11 6.60 8.63
N SER A 104 10.13 5.74 8.59
CA SER A 104 9.99 4.36 8.16
C SER A 104 9.11 3.55 9.12
N GLN A 105 9.28 3.72 10.43
CA GLN A 105 8.45 3.07 11.44
C GLN A 105 7.00 3.60 11.43
N ALA A 106 6.81 4.90 11.25
CA ALA A 106 5.47 5.49 11.11
C ALA A 106 4.75 4.91 9.88
N SER A 107 5.47 4.79 8.76
CA SER A 107 4.97 4.18 7.53
C SER A 107 4.61 2.70 7.74
N LEU A 108 5.47 1.93 8.39
CA LEU A 108 5.23 0.52 8.70
C LEU A 108 3.99 0.33 9.57
N ALA A 109 3.85 1.13 10.63
CA ALA A 109 2.71 1.08 11.55
C ALA A 109 1.39 1.41 10.83
N PHE A 110 1.39 2.45 10.00
CA PHE A 110 0.26 2.82 9.17
C PHE A 110 -0.14 1.68 8.23
N VAL A 111 0.80 1.11 7.48
CA VAL A 111 0.53 0.01 6.53
C VAL A 111 0.04 -1.25 7.25
N LYS A 112 0.53 -1.55 8.45
CA LYS A 112 0.00 -2.63 9.30
C LYS A 112 -1.49 -2.43 9.59
N ALA A 113 -1.88 -1.22 9.97
CA ALA A 113 -3.27 -0.89 10.25
C ALA A 113 -4.14 -0.99 8.99
N THR A 114 -3.70 -0.42 7.87
CA THR A 114 -4.41 -0.48 6.58
C THR A 114 -4.57 -1.93 6.09
N LEU A 115 -3.54 -2.77 6.23
CA LEU A 115 -3.62 -4.19 5.90
C LEU A 115 -4.65 -4.92 6.77
N GLY A 116 -4.73 -4.58 8.05
CA GLY A 116 -5.76 -5.09 8.97
C GLY A 116 -7.17 -4.72 8.52
N LYS A 117 -7.41 -3.44 8.21
CA LYS A 117 -8.70 -2.95 7.70
C LYS A 117 -9.07 -3.62 6.38
N ALA A 118 -8.13 -3.72 5.44
CA ALA A 118 -8.35 -4.40 4.17
C ALA A 118 -8.71 -5.87 4.34
N LYS A 119 -8.03 -6.61 5.24
CA LYS A 119 -8.38 -8.01 5.54
C LYS A 119 -9.77 -8.15 6.15
N GLN A 120 -10.21 -7.21 6.98
CA GLN A 120 -11.58 -7.21 7.52
C GLN A 120 -12.61 -6.95 6.42
N PHE A 121 -12.36 -5.94 5.57
CA PHE A 121 -13.19 -5.62 4.42
C PHE A 121 -13.39 -6.81 3.46
N LEU A 122 -12.34 -7.61 3.25
CA LEU A 122 -12.43 -8.81 2.43
C LEU A 122 -13.38 -9.86 3.01
N LYS A 123 -13.30 -10.11 4.32
CA LYS A 123 -14.15 -11.10 4.99
C LYS A 123 -15.64 -10.75 4.96
N THR A 124 -15.98 -9.46 4.85
CA THR A 124 -17.38 -8.99 4.79
C THR A 124 -17.94 -8.92 3.37
N THR A 125 -17.11 -9.16 2.35
CA THR A 125 -17.50 -9.06 0.92
C THR A 125 -17.68 -10.44 0.26
N ASP A 126 -17.32 -11.52 0.96
CA ASP A 126 -17.66 -12.91 0.62
C ASP A 126 -19.02 -13.30 1.20
#